data_AF-A0A538BB60-F1
#
_entry.id   AF-A0A538BB60-F1
#
_cell.length_a   1.000
_cell.length_b   1.000
_cell.length_c   1.000
_cell.angle_alpha   90.00
_cell.angle_beta   90.00
_cell.angle_gamma   90.00
#
_symmetry.space_group_name_H-M   'P 1'
#
loop_
_entity.id
_entity.type
_entity.pdbx_description
1 polymer ?
#
loop_
_entity_poly.entity_id
_entity_poly.type
_entity_poly.pdbx_seq_one_letter_code
_entity_poly.pdbx_strand_id
1 'polypeptide(L)' 'MRRALAIVAGLAAVAGWFFLVRPVALGGPTGYVMVRGVSMNPKYHSYDLVLTRHQSRYHPGDIVAYHVPKGQPGEGIIV' A
#
# COMPACT_ATOMS: atom_id res chain seq x y z
N MET A 1 11.05 -29.35 19.93
CA MET A 1 10.45 -28.05 20.33
C MET A 1 10.86 -26.89 19.41
N ARG A 2 12.15 -26.59 19.22
CA ARG A 2 12.61 -25.47 18.34
C ARG A 2 12.05 -25.49 16.91
N ARG A 3 12.00 -26.67 16.27
CA ARG A 3 11.44 -26.82 14.90
C ARG A 3 9.95 -26.50 14.84
N ALA A 4 9.17 -26.98 15.80
CA ALA A 4 7.74 -26.71 15.87
C ALA A 4 7.46 -25.22 16.06
N LEU A 5 8.21 -24.55 16.94
CA LEU A 5 8.14 -23.10 17.13
C LEU A 5 8.44 -22.32 15.84
N ALA A 6 9.49 -22.71 15.10
CA ALA A 6 9.82 -22.08 13.83
C ALA A 6 8.71 -22.24 12.78
N ILE A 7 8.11 -23.43 12.70
CA ILE A 7 6.98 -23.69 11.78
C ILE A 7 5.78 -22.82 12.14
N VAL A 8 5.41 -22.77 13.42
CA VAL A 8 4.28 -21.95 13.89
C VAL A 8 4.52 -20.47 13.60
N ALA A 9 5.72 -19.97 13.87
CA ALA A 9 6.09 -18.58 13.56
C ALA A 9 6.02 -18.30 12.05
N GLY A 10 6.50 -19.22 11.21
CA GLY A 10 6.42 -19.10 9.76
C GLY A 10 4.97 -19.05 9.26
N LEU A 11 4.10 -19.93 9.75
CA LEU A 11 2.68 -19.94 9.40
C LEU A 11 1.97 -18.66 9.85
N ALA A 12 2.28 -18.18 11.06
CA ALA A 12 1.73 -16.92 11.55
C ALA A 12 2.17 -15.73 10.70
N ALA A 13 3.43 -15.69 10.26
CA ALA A 13 3.95 -14.65 9.38
C ALA A 13 3.26 -14.67 8.00
N VAL A 14 3.09 -15.86 7.41
CA VAL A 14 2.39 -16.02 6.12
C VAL A 14 0.92 -15.62 6.24
N ALA A 15 0.23 -16.05 7.29
CA ALA A 15 -1.15 -15.64 7.54
C ALA A 15 -1.25 -14.11 7.74
N GLY A 16 -0.36 -13.53 8.54
CA GLY A 16 -0.29 -12.08 8.75
C GLY A 16 -0.10 -11.32 7.45
N TRP A 17 0.85 -11.74 6.61
CA TRP A 17 1.05 -11.15 5.28
C TRP A 17 -0.20 -11.28 4.42
N PHE A 18 -0.79 -12.47 4.35
CA PHE A 18 -1.95 -12.75 3.50
C PHE A 18 -3.19 -11.93 3.88
N PHE A 19 -3.44 -11.70 5.17
CA PHE A 19 -4.61 -10.96 5.62
C PHE A 19 -4.39 -9.44 5.71
N LEU A 20 -3.17 -8.99 5.97
CA LEU A 20 -2.90 -7.56 6.23
C LEU A 20 -2.25 -6.84 5.05
N VAL A 21 -1.39 -7.53 4.30
CA VAL A 21 -0.44 -6.91 3.38
C VAL A 21 -0.63 -7.42 1.95
N ARG A 22 -1.53 -8.40 1.71
CA ARG A 22 -1.82 -8.91 0.35
C ARG A 22 -2.18 -7.75 -0.61
N PRO A 23 -1.52 -7.66 -1.78
CA PRO A 23 -1.78 -6.62 -2.77
C PRO A 23 -3.22 -6.61 -3.31
N VAL A 24 -3.73 -5.43 -3.66
CA VAL A 24 -5.03 -5.26 -4.36
C VAL A 24 -5.11 -6.04 -5.68
N ALA A 25 -3.99 -6.19 -6.40
CA ALA A 25 -3.93 -7.00 -7.62
C ALA A 25 -4.20 -8.50 -7.36
N LEU A 26 -3.99 -8.96 -6.13
CA LEU A 26 -4.33 -10.31 -5.67
C LEU A 26 -5.64 -10.33 -4.85
N GLY A 27 -6.49 -9.32 -5.03
CA GLY A 27 -7.74 -9.14 -4.28
C GLY A 27 -7.53 -8.86 -2.80
N GLY A 28 -6.34 -8.43 -2.38
CA GLY A 28 -6.05 -8.06 -1.00
C GLY A 28 -6.41 -6.61 -0.67
N PRO A 29 -6.26 -6.21 0.60
CA PRO A 29 -6.72 -4.90 1.07
C PRO A 29 -5.72 -3.76 0.82
N THR A 30 -4.51 -4.06 0.36
CA THR A 30 -3.37 -3.13 0.41
C THR A 30 -2.90 -2.74 -0.98
N GLY A 31 -2.92 -1.44 -1.27
CA GLY A 31 -2.30 -0.85 -2.45
C GLY A 31 -0.81 -0.64 -2.25
N TYR A 32 -0.06 -0.67 -3.34
CA TYR A 32 1.39 -0.46 -3.34
C TYR A 32 1.72 0.61 -4.36
N VAL A 33 2.22 1.75 -3.89
CA VAL A 33 2.51 2.91 -4.74
C VAL A 33 3.96 3.31 -4.52
N MET A 34 4.71 3.45 -5.60
CA MET A 34 6.06 4.00 -5.57
C MET A 34 6.00 5.49 -5.83
N VAL A 35 6.57 6.28 -4.94
CA VAL A 35 6.70 7.73 -5.13
C VAL A 35 7.72 7.99 -6.23
N ARG A 36 7.38 8.83 -7.21
CA ARG A 36 8.31 9.24 -8.29
C ARG A 36 8.34 10.75 -8.37
N GLY A 37 9.54 11.33 -8.25
CA GLY A 37 9.74 12.78 -8.25
C GLY A 37 9.88 13.36 -6.85
N VAL A 38 9.77 14.69 -6.74
CA VAL A 38 10.11 15.45 -5.53
C VAL A 38 8.94 16.21 -4.90
N SER A 39 7.74 16.10 -5.47
CA SER A 39 6.54 16.84 -5.02
C SER A 39 6.11 16.51 -3.60
N MET A 40 6.47 15.32 -3.10
CA MET A 40 6.13 14.84 -1.76
C MET A 40 7.21 15.09 -0.71
N ASN A 41 8.32 15.74 -1.08
CA ASN A 41 9.35 16.13 -0.13
C ASN A 41 8.79 17.13 0.90
N PRO A 42 9.26 17.10 2.16
CA PRO A 42 10.31 16.21 2.69
C PRO A 42 9.77 14.90 3.26
N LYS A 43 8.45 14.65 3.19
CA LYS A 43 7.82 13.55 3.92
C LYS A 43 8.00 12.21 3.22
N TYR A 44 7.88 12.18 1.90
CA TYR A 44 8.22 11.03 1.07
C TYR A 44 9.20 11.45 0.00
N HIS A 45 10.23 10.63 -0.19
CA HIS A 45 11.26 10.83 -1.18
C HIS A 45 11.00 9.96 -2.41
N SER A 46 11.61 10.35 -3.53
CA SER A 46 11.55 9.54 -4.74
C SER A 46 12.03 8.11 -4.46
N TYR A 47 11.28 7.14 -4.97
CA TYR A 47 11.45 5.69 -4.83
C TYR A 47 11.03 5.09 -3.48
N ASP A 48 10.46 5.88 -2.57
CA ASP A 48 9.77 5.32 -1.41
C ASP A 48 8.59 4.46 -1.86
N LEU A 49 8.45 3.28 -1.25
CA LEU A 49 7.30 2.40 -1.41
C LEU A 49 6.30 2.68 -0.30
N VAL A 50 5.11 3.16 -0.67
CA VAL A 50 4.02 3.46 0.24
C VAL A 50 2.95 2.39 0.11
N LEU A 51 2.59 1.80 1.26
CA LEU A 51 1.44 0.89 1.36
C LEU A 51 0.20 1.73 1.66
N THR A 52 -0.83 1.57 0.85
CA THR A 52 -2.09 2.30 0.98
C THR A 52 -3.23 1.35 1.33
N ARG A 53 -4.26 1.86 2.00
CA ARG A 53 -5.46 1.10 2.31
C ARG A 53 -6.68 1.96 2.04
N HIS A 54 -7.67 1.38 1.39
CA HIS A 54 -8.94 2.07 1.16
C HIS A 54 -9.62 2.37 2.50
N GLN A 55 -10.08 3.60 2.67
CA GLN A 55 -10.85 4.03 3.84
C GLN A 55 -12.26 4.42 3.38
N SER A 56 -13.25 4.26 4.27
CA SER A 56 -14.62 4.69 3.97
C SER A 56 -14.77 6.21 3.91
N ARG A 57 -13.85 6.94 4.56
CA ARG A 57 -13.80 8.41 4.58
C ARG A 57 -12.35 8.87 4.66
N TYR A 58 -12.10 10.02 4.04
CA TYR A 58 -10.85 10.76 4.07
C TYR A 58 -11.12 12.18 4.58
N HIS A 59 -10.15 12.79 5.25
CA HIS A 59 -10.28 14.12 5.85
C HIS A 59 -9.20 15.07 5.32
N PRO A 60 -9.45 16.39 5.36
CA PRO A 60 -8.40 17.37 5.08
C PRO A 60 -7.16 17.11 5.93
N GLY A 61 -6.00 17.03 5.29
CA GLY A 61 -4.72 16.71 5.92
C GLY A 61 -4.26 15.27 5.74
N ASP A 62 -5.14 14.36 5.30
CA ASP A 62 -4.74 12.99 4.94
C ASP A 62 -3.88 12.99 3.67
N ILE A 63 -2.86 12.13 3.66
CA ILE A 63 -2.12 11.84 2.43
C ILE A 63 -2.71 10.58 1.82
N VAL A 64 -3.20 10.71 0.60
CA VAL A 64 -3.91 9.67 -0.12
C VAL A 64 -3.22 9.40 -1.45
N ALA A 65 -3.33 8.17 -1.93
CA ALA A 65 -3.07 7.87 -3.33
C ALA A 65 -4.37 8.02 -4.10
N TYR A 66 -4.40 8.92 -5.09
CA TYR A 66 -5.60 9.24 -5.87
C TYR A 66 -5.46 8.76 -7.30
N HIS A 67 -6.42 7.94 -7.75
CA HIS A 67 -6.47 7.48 -9.14
C HIS A 67 -7.24 8.48 -9.99
N VAL A 68 -6.56 9.12 -10.94
CA VAL A 68 -7.18 10.14 -11.80
C VAL A 68 -8.28 9.49 -12.67
N PRO A 69 -9.54 9.96 -12.57
CA PRO A 69 -10.65 9.41 -13.34
C PRO A 69 -10.47 9.56 -14.84
N LYS A 70 -11.20 8.75 -15.60
CA LYS A 70 -11.22 8.84 -17.06
C LYS A 70 -11.74 10.18 -17.54
N GLY A 71 -11.15 10.70 -18.62
CA GLY A 71 -11.50 11.99 -19.23
C GLY A 71 -10.93 13.21 -18.52
N GLN A 72 -10.08 13.04 -17.51
CA GLN A 72 -9.36 14.15 -16.86
C GLN A 72 -7.89 14.19 -17.31
N PRO A 73 -7.24 15.37 -17.29
CA PRO A 73 -5.79 15.46 -17.52
C PRO A 73 -5.02 14.55 -16.56
N GLY A 74 -4.20 13.64 -17.11
CA GLY A 74 -3.48 12.64 -16.33
C GLY A 74 -4.28 11.35 -16.05
N GLU A 75 -5.33 11.05 -16.82
CA GLU A 75 -6.13 9.82 -16.73
C GLU A 75 -5.28 8.56 -16.48
N GLY A 76 -5.71 7.75 -15.51
CA GLY A 76 -5.11 6.45 -15.21
C GLY A 76 -3.82 6.52 -14.38
N ILE A 77 -3.31 7.73 -14.09
CA ILE A 77 -2.16 7.92 -13.21
C ILE A 77 -2.63 7.93 -11.75
N ILE A 78 -1.78 7.42 -10.87
CA ILE A 78 -1.92 7.58 -9.42
C ILE A 78 -1.03 8.74 -8.99
N VAL A 79 -1.63 9.74 -8.33
CA VAL A 79 -0.95 10.91 -7.76
C VAL A 79 -1.08 10.95 -6.25
#